data_AF-A0A957DV77-F1
#
_entry.id   AF-A0A957DV77-F1
#
_cell.length_a   1.000
_cell.length_b   1.000
_cell.length_c   1.000
_cell.angle_alpha   90.00
_cell.angle_beta   90.00
_cell.angle_gamma   90.00
#
_symmetry.space_group_name_H-M   'P 1'
#
loop_
_entity.id
_entity.type
_entity.pdbx_description
1 polymer ?
#
loop_
_entity_poly.entity_id
_entity_poly.type
_entity_poly.pdbx_seq_one_letter_code
_entity_poly.pdbx_strand_id
1 'polypeptide(L)'
;AVIAPVGSNLANHPDVEFLWGTAVPTRECFSPLLTCLPGTLFAAYRAQLTGEPYFRAFGGGRSIEGGGGISRIRDSQQITPKH
;
A
#
# COMPACT_ATOMS: atom_id res chain seq x y z
N ALA A 1 14.61 0.68 -4.96
CA ALA A 1 15.18 -0.54 -5.55
C ALA A 1 14.26 -1.01 -6.64
N VAL A 2 14.82 -1.14 -7.83
CA VAL A 2 14.06 -1.49 -9.02
C VAL A 2 13.84 -3.00 -9.03
N ILE A 3 12.58 -3.45 -8.92
CA ILE A 3 12.23 -4.84 -9.22
C ILE A 3 12.05 -4.92 -10.73
N ALA A 4 13.06 -5.41 -11.45
CA ALA A 4 13.02 -5.57 -12.89
C ALA A 4 13.68 -6.91 -13.32
N PRO A 5 13.33 -7.43 -14.52
CA PRO A 5 13.94 -8.63 -15.05
C PRO A 5 15.47 -8.51 -15.15
N VAL A 6 16.15 -9.62 -14.84
CA VAL A 6 17.61 -9.74 -14.93
C VAL A 6 18.03 -9.42 -16.38
N GLY A 7 18.86 -8.40 -16.57
CA GLY A 7 19.35 -7.94 -17.87
C GLY A 7 18.60 -6.74 -18.48
N SER A 8 17.52 -6.25 -17.85
CA SER A 8 16.86 -5.02 -18.31
C SER A 8 17.73 -3.77 -18.07
N ASN A 9 17.58 -2.74 -18.90
CA ASN A 9 18.26 -1.45 -18.70
C ASN A 9 17.94 -0.82 -17.32
N LEU A 10 16.74 -1.08 -16.80
CA LEU A 10 16.32 -0.68 -15.45
C LEU A 10 17.07 -1.43 -14.35
N ALA A 11 17.37 -2.72 -14.54
CA ALA A 11 18.14 -3.53 -13.58
C ALA A 11 19.65 -3.21 -13.60
N ASN A 12 20.15 -2.57 -14.67
CA ASN A 12 21.55 -2.19 -14.85
C ASN A 12 21.79 -0.68 -14.68
N HIS A 13 20.78 0.08 -14.25
CA HIS A 13 20.88 1.53 -14.10
C HIS A 13 21.76 1.89 -12.89
N PRO A 14 22.61 2.94 -12.94
CA PRO A 14 23.47 3.32 -11.81
C PRO A 14 22.71 3.61 -10.51
N ASP A 15 21.44 4.02 -10.61
CA ASP A 15 20.58 4.35 -9.46
C ASP A 15 19.76 3.17 -8.90
N VAL A 16 20.04 1.93 -9.31
CA VAL A 16 19.30 0.74 -8.84
C VAL A 16 19.31 0.59 -7.31
N GLU A 17 20.40 1.04 -6.67
CA GLU A 17 20.60 1.06 -5.22
C GLU A 17 20.33 2.44 -4.62
N PHE A 18 19.33 3.19 -5.11
CA PHE A 18 18.95 4.42 -4.41
C PHE A 18 18.50 4.09 -2.97
N LEU A 19 19.23 4.66 -2.01
CA LEU A 19 19.02 4.51 -0.57
C LEU A 19 18.47 5.82 0.01
N TRP A 20 17.39 5.72 0.77
CA TRP A 20 16.85 6.81 1.56
C TRP A 20 17.73 7.05 2.78
N GLY A 21 17.98 8.34 3.10
CA GLY A 21 18.71 8.80 4.27
C GLY A 21 17.90 8.70 5.57
N THR A 22 17.33 7.53 5.86
CA THR A 22 16.72 7.21 7.16
C THR A 22 17.79 6.78 8.17
N ALA A 23 17.41 6.60 9.44
CA ALA A 23 18.34 6.20 10.51
C ALA A 23 19.14 4.91 10.19
N VAL A 24 18.56 4.02 9.38
CA VAL A 24 19.25 2.91 8.72
C VAL A 24 19.05 3.08 7.21
N PRO A 25 20.12 3.18 6.38
CA PRO A 25 19.98 3.34 4.93
C PRO A 25 19.02 2.31 4.36
N THR A 26 17.91 2.80 3.79
CA THR A 26 16.81 1.94 3.35
C THR A 26 16.65 2.04 1.86
N ARG A 27 16.55 0.89 1.18
CA ARG A 27 16.27 0.85 -0.25
C ARG A 27 14.97 1.55 -0.59
N GLU A 28 14.97 2.33 -1.66
CA GLU A 28 13.79 3.11 -2.08
C GLU A 28 12.54 2.27 -2.37
N CYS A 29 12.66 0.97 -2.63
CA CYS A 29 11.49 0.11 -2.83
C CYS A 29 10.60 0.04 -1.59
N PHE A 30 11.15 0.36 -0.42
CA PHE A 30 10.41 0.43 0.84
C PHE A 30 9.88 1.83 1.13
N SER A 31 10.12 2.81 0.27
CA SER A 31 9.60 4.18 0.44
C SER A 31 8.08 4.23 0.63
N PRO A 32 7.24 3.39 -0.02
CA PRO A 32 5.80 3.42 0.23
C PRO A 32 5.44 2.97 1.66
N LEU A 33 6.22 2.04 2.24
CA LEU A 33 6.03 1.60 3.63
C LEU A 33 6.48 2.68 4.61
N LEU A 34 7.60 3.36 4.34
CA LEU A 34 8.13 4.38 5.24
C LEU A 34 7.27 5.65 5.24
N THR A 35 6.88 6.11 4.05
CA THR A 35 6.14 7.36 3.87
C THR A 35 4.71 7.29 4.37
N CYS A 36 4.12 6.10 4.50
CA CYS A 36 2.77 5.94 5.05
C CYS A 36 2.73 5.96 6.59
N LEU A 37 3.86 5.70 7.28
CA LEU A 37 3.89 5.58 8.74
C LEU A 37 3.34 6.81 9.47
N PRO A 38 3.73 8.07 9.15
CA PRO A 38 3.24 9.22 9.90
C PRO A 38 1.73 9.38 9.80
N GLY A 39 1.16 9.20 8.60
CA GLY A 39 -0.29 9.28 8.39
C GLY A 39 -1.04 8.16 9.11
N THR A 40 -0.49 6.94 9.07
CA THR A 40 -1.04 5.77 9.78
C THR A 40 -1.05 5.98 11.30
N LEU A 41 0.07 6.45 11.88
CA LEU A 41 0.17 6.73 13.32
C LEU A 41 -0.78 7.85 13.74
N PHE A 42 -0.88 8.92 12.95
CA PHE A 42 -1.83 10.00 13.22
C PHE A 42 -3.28 9.51 13.18
N ALA A 43 -3.66 8.76 12.14
CA ALA A 43 -5.01 8.20 12.02
C ALA A 43 -5.35 7.25 13.18
N ALA A 44 -4.38 6.43 13.60
CA ALA A 44 -4.52 5.53 14.74
C ALA A 44 -4.72 6.30 16.06
N TYR A 45 -3.87 7.29 16.33
CA TYR A 45 -4.00 8.15 17.52
C TYR A 45 -5.37 8.84 17.55
N ARG A 46 -5.81 9.37 16.40
CA ARG A 46 -7.07 10.07 16.30
C ARG A 46 -8.27 9.14 16.54
N ALA A 47 -8.23 7.91 16.02
CA ALA A 47 -9.25 6.88 16.27
C ALA A 47 -9.34 6.54 17.76
N GLN A 48 -8.21 6.45 18.46
CA GLN A 48 -8.17 6.23 19.91
C GLN A 48 -8.84 7.37 20.69
N LEU A 49 -8.63 8.63 20.27
CA LEU A 49 -9.25 9.80 20.92
C LEU A 49 -10.76 9.89 20.68
N THR A 50 -11.23 9.51 19.49
CA THR A 50 -12.64 9.64 19.10
C THR A 50 -13.47 8.39 19.40
N GLY A 51 -12.84 7.28 19.78
CA GLY A 51 -13.49 5.98 19.91
C GLY A 51 -13.92 5.39 18.56
N GLU A 52 -13.42 5.92 17.44
CA GLU A 52 -13.70 5.38 16.11
C GLU A 52 -12.93 4.07 15.88
N PRO A 53 -13.48 3.13 15.09
CA PRO A 53 -12.73 1.96 14.65
C PRO A 53 -11.49 2.36 13.84
N TYR A 54 -10.34 1.76 14.14
CA TYR A 54 -9.11 1.93 13.37
C TYR A 54 -9.36 1.66 11.89
N PHE A 55 -8.86 2.54 11.03
CA PHE A 55 -9.02 2.46 9.57
C PHE A 55 -10.49 2.27 9.12
N ARG A 56 -11.46 2.73 9.92
CA ARG A 56 -12.90 2.51 9.72
C ARG A 56 -13.27 1.04 9.56
N ALA A 57 -12.53 0.13 10.20
CA ALA A 57 -12.64 -1.32 10.02
C ALA A 57 -12.56 -1.75 8.54
N PHE A 58 -11.80 -1.01 7.72
CA PHE A 58 -11.75 -1.15 6.25
C PHE A 58 -13.11 -1.01 5.56
N GLY A 59 -14.10 -0.43 6.24
CA GLY A 59 -15.41 -0.09 5.71
C GLY A 59 -15.44 1.29 5.06
N GLY A 60 -16.59 1.66 4.49
CA GLY A 60 -16.78 2.95 3.82
C GLY A 60 -16.34 2.99 2.35
N GLY A 61 -15.99 1.84 1.76
CA GLY A 61 -16.03 1.67 0.31
C GLY A 61 -17.45 1.90 -0.23
N ARG A 62 -17.59 2.16 -1.53
CA ARG A 62 -18.92 2.29 -2.13
C ARG A 62 -19.68 0.98 -1.94
N SER A 63 -20.92 1.05 -1.44
CA SER A 63 -21.81 -0.11 -1.50
C SER A 63 -22.05 -0.47 -2.97
N ILE A 64 -22.44 -1.72 -3.22
CA ILE A 64 -22.81 -2.17 -4.57
C ILE A 64 -23.91 -1.27 -5.14
N GLU A 65 -24.86 -0.83 -4.30
CA GLU A 65 -25.93 0.09 -4.70
C GLU A 65 -25.43 1.52 -4.96
N GLY A 66 -24.53 2.07 -4.13
CA GLY A 66 -24.01 3.43 -4.28
C GLY A 66 -22.93 3.61 -5.36
N GLY A 67 -22.37 2.51 -5.88
CA GLY A 67 -21.32 2.49 -6.89
C GLY A 67 -21.80 2.42 -8.34
N GLY A 68 -23.12 2.45 -8.59
CA GLY A 68 -23.68 2.24 -9.92
C GLY A 68 -23.50 0.81 -10.43
N GLY A 69 -23.49 -0.19 -9.53
CA GLY A 69 -23.34 -1.61 -9.88
C GLY A 69 -21.93 -2.02 -10.32
N ILE A 70 -20.96 -1.09 -10.39
CA ILE A 70 -19.57 -1.38 -10.73
C ILE A 70 -18.68 -1.05 -9.53
N SER A 71 -18.85 -1.80 -8.43
CA SER A 71 -17.82 -1.84 -7.39
C SER A 71 -16.61 -2.57 -7.97
N ARG A 72 -15.59 -1.81 -8.42
CA ARG A 72 -14.30 -2.36 -8.88
C ARG A 72 -13.35 -2.70 -7.73
N ILE A 73 -13.81 -2.55 -6.48
CA ILE A 73 -13.05 -2.96 -5.31
C ILE A 73 -13.13 -4.48 -5.27
N ARG A 74 -12.08 -5.13 -5.79
CA ARG A 74 -11.89 -6.58 -5.65
C ARG A 74 -11.70 -6.85 -4.16
N ASP A 75 -12.63 -7.58 -3.57
CA ASP A 75 -12.42 -8.18 -2.27
C ASP A 75 -11.35 -9.29 -2.38
N SER A 76 -10.88 -9.79 -1.24
CA SER A 76 -9.85 -10.82 -1.17
C SER A 76 -10.36 -12.23 -1.55
N GLN A 77 -11.40 -12.32 -2.40
CA GLN A 77 -11.90 -13.61 -2.88
C GLN A 77 -10.81 -14.33 -3.68
N GLN A 78 -10.46 -15.55 -3.26
CA GLN A 78 -9.54 -16.40 -3.99
C GLN A 78 -10.19 -16.84 -5.31
N ILE A 79 -9.45 -16.71 -6.40
CA ILE A 79 -9.84 -17.26 -7.70
C ILE A 79 -9.71 -18.79 -7.58
N THR A 80 -10.81 -19.49 -7.38
CA THR A 80 -10.83 -20.95 -7.44
C THR A 80 -10.68 -21.38 -8.91
N PRO A 81 -9.77 -22.31 -9.24
CA PRO A 81 -9.64 -22.82 -10.62
C PRO A 81 -10.94 -23.50 -11.04
N LYS A 82 -11.41 -23.22 -12.25
CA LYS A 82 -12.47 -24.02 -12.87
C LYS A 82 -11.84 -25.30 -13.42
N HIS A 83 -12.40 -26.44 -13.02
CA HIS A 83 -12.15 -27.76 -13.61
C HIS A 83 -12.56 -27.79 -15.08
#